data_AF-A0A520XG91-F1
#
_entry.id   AF-A0A520XG91-F1
#
_cell.length_a   1.000
_cell.length_b   1.000
_cell.length_c   1.000
_cell.angle_alpha   90.00
_cell.angle_beta   90.00
_cell.angle_gamma   90.00
#
_symmetry.space_group_name_H-M   'P 1'
#
loop_
_entity.id
_entity.type
_entity.pdbx_description
1 polymer ?
#
loop_
_entity_poly.entity_id
_entity_poly.type
_entity_poly.pdbx_seq_one_letter_code
_entity_poly.pdbx_strand_id
1 'polypeptide(L)'
;MQNQLMEKKQDTFAVVRDLLEKSKNEIAKALPKSITPERVARIALTTLRKNPGLLECDPNSFLGAVMQASQLGFELDDNLGLAYLVPFFNNKARRKEVQLIIGYRGLIELARRSGKLRNISARMVYENEPFSIEYGLMEDIKHTPLPPSKRGSNIKGVYAVATMNDNSKIFDFLWAEELDEVKKSSKAGDSKTSPWATHEEEMMKKTVIRRMMKYLSLSPEITKATVIDEYGESGINTKDMFISSETGNKTLGMTEPKAITNDKKVAQLSDYKTETANNEVDNKGTTQEASDLPKESESDTFTSEDNGYDDIPWDYEETSAMQTTEPKAAPAVAQNSATNKKDNNNIEYITDKQLAFVNQLCKQKGIYEEQMPEFTESVFGEPINLIELTKKQAKILIDYLKSVV
;
A
#
# COMPACT_ATOMS: atom_id res chain seq x y z
N MET A 1 19.58 -33.36 -36.15
CA MET A 1 19.43 -32.33 -35.10
C MET A 1 18.16 -32.51 -34.25
N GLN A 2 16.97 -32.68 -34.83
CA GLN A 2 15.73 -32.90 -34.05
C GLN A 2 15.73 -34.18 -33.19
N ASN A 3 16.23 -35.31 -33.70
CA ASN A 3 16.33 -36.55 -32.91
C ASN A 3 17.28 -36.42 -31.71
N GLN A 4 18.42 -35.72 -31.87
CA GLN A 4 19.37 -35.47 -30.77
C GLN A 4 18.79 -34.53 -29.69
N LEU A 5 17.97 -33.57 -30.08
CA LEU A 5 17.27 -32.68 -29.13
C LEU A 5 16.19 -33.42 -28.35
N MET A 6 15.45 -34.32 -29.00
CA MET A 6 14.46 -35.19 -28.36
C MET A 6 15.11 -36.15 -27.36
N GLU A 7 16.22 -36.77 -27.75
CA GLU A 7 16.99 -37.69 -26.90
C GLU A 7 17.56 -36.98 -25.66
N LYS A 8 18.14 -35.78 -25.83
CA LYS A 8 18.62 -34.96 -24.71
C LYS A 8 17.51 -34.52 -23.75
N LYS A 9 16.32 -34.17 -24.27
CA LYS A 9 15.15 -33.84 -23.44
C LYS A 9 14.65 -35.06 -22.65
N GLN A 10 14.65 -36.23 -23.27
CA GLN A 10 14.27 -37.49 -22.63
C GLN A 10 15.24 -37.87 -21.50
N ASP A 11 16.54 -37.68 -21.73
CA ASP A 11 17.60 -37.91 -20.72
C ASP A 11 17.46 -36.94 -19.54
N THR A 12 17.25 -35.65 -19.82
CA THR A 12 17.02 -34.64 -18.77
C THR A 12 15.77 -34.94 -17.94
N PHE A 13 14.69 -35.41 -18.58
CA PHE A 13 13.48 -35.83 -17.88
C PHE A 13 13.75 -36.99 -16.91
N ALA A 14 14.54 -37.98 -17.35
CA ALA A 14 14.95 -39.10 -16.49
C ALA A 14 15.79 -38.62 -15.30
N VAL A 15 16.75 -37.71 -15.52
CA VAL A 15 17.55 -37.09 -14.46
C VAL A 15 16.68 -36.38 -13.42
N VAL A 16 15.71 -35.56 -13.86
CA VAL A 16 14.81 -34.85 -12.93
C VAL A 16 13.92 -35.82 -12.15
N ARG A 17 13.39 -36.86 -12.81
CA ARG A 17 12.61 -37.90 -12.15
C ARG A 17 13.41 -38.61 -11.06
N ASP A 18 14.62 -39.03 -11.37
CA ASP A 18 15.48 -39.75 -10.43
C ASP A 18 15.92 -38.83 -9.27
N LEU A 19 16.12 -37.55 -9.54
CA LEU A 19 16.42 -36.53 -8.52
C LEU A 19 15.24 -36.34 -7.55
N LEU A 20 14.01 -36.22 -8.07
CA LEU A 20 12.80 -36.14 -7.24
C LEU A 20 12.62 -37.39 -6.37
N GLU A 21 12.85 -38.57 -6.96
CA GLU A 21 12.72 -39.86 -6.27
C GLU A 21 13.71 -39.96 -5.10
N LYS A 22 14.99 -39.60 -5.33
CA LYS A 22 16.03 -39.57 -4.31
C LYS A 22 15.76 -38.53 -3.21
N SER A 23 15.03 -37.46 -3.54
CA SER A 23 14.77 -36.34 -2.63
C SER A 23 13.47 -36.47 -1.85
N LYS A 24 12.71 -37.57 -2.01
CA LYS A 24 11.40 -37.76 -1.34
C LYS A 24 11.44 -37.57 0.17
N ASN A 25 12.50 -38.05 0.84
CA ASN A 25 12.63 -37.91 2.29
C ASN A 25 12.78 -36.45 2.71
N GLU A 26 13.55 -35.66 1.97
CA GLU A 26 13.71 -34.22 2.25
C GLU A 26 12.44 -33.43 1.90
N ILE A 27 11.76 -33.81 0.82
CA ILE A 27 10.44 -33.27 0.47
C ILE A 27 9.44 -33.57 1.59
N ALA A 28 9.46 -34.79 2.16
CA ALA A 28 8.57 -35.18 3.25
C ALA A 28 8.76 -34.31 4.50
N LYS A 29 10.00 -33.99 4.87
CA LYS A 29 10.31 -33.11 6.00
C LYS A 29 9.80 -31.68 5.81
N ALA A 30 9.72 -31.24 4.56
CA ALA A 30 9.27 -29.90 4.19
C ALA A 30 7.75 -29.78 4.01
N LEU A 31 7.03 -30.90 3.88
CA LEU A 31 5.60 -30.88 3.56
C LEU A 31 4.70 -30.75 4.79
N PRO A 32 3.56 -30.05 4.68
CA PRO A 32 2.47 -30.21 5.63
C PRO A 32 2.03 -31.68 5.70
N LYS A 33 1.60 -32.13 6.88
CA LYS A 33 1.18 -33.52 7.13
C LYS A 33 0.06 -34.03 6.21
N SER A 34 -0.70 -33.13 5.59
CA SER A 34 -1.81 -33.45 4.68
C SER A 34 -1.35 -33.81 3.25
N ILE A 35 -0.07 -33.58 2.89
CA ILE A 35 0.42 -33.79 1.53
C ILE A 35 1.52 -34.86 1.53
N THR A 36 1.37 -35.88 0.68
CA THR A 36 2.35 -36.96 0.53
C THR A 36 3.47 -36.58 -0.45
N PRO A 37 4.73 -36.96 -0.21
CA PRO A 37 5.84 -36.74 -1.14
C PRO A 37 5.61 -37.32 -2.55
N GLU A 38 4.94 -38.48 -2.64
CA GLU A 38 4.63 -39.16 -3.90
C GLU A 38 3.70 -38.33 -4.77
N ARG A 39 2.72 -37.67 -4.14
CA ARG A 39 1.78 -36.76 -4.82
C ARG A 39 2.52 -35.55 -5.37
N VAL A 40 3.40 -34.94 -4.58
CA VAL A 40 4.20 -33.78 -5.03
C VAL A 40 5.11 -34.16 -6.19
N ALA A 41 5.84 -35.27 -6.09
CA ALA A 41 6.72 -35.73 -7.17
C ALA A 41 5.93 -35.99 -8.47
N ARG A 42 4.74 -36.61 -8.38
CA ARG A 42 3.88 -36.86 -9.54
C ARG A 42 3.37 -35.57 -10.18
N ILE A 43 2.92 -34.61 -9.38
CA ILE A 43 2.46 -33.30 -9.86
C ILE A 43 3.63 -32.56 -10.51
N ALA A 44 4.79 -32.49 -9.87
CA ALA A 44 5.99 -31.84 -10.42
C ALA A 44 6.39 -32.42 -11.79
N LEU A 45 6.40 -33.74 -11.94
CA LEU A 45 6.66 -34.38 -13.24
C LEU A 45 5.59 -34.06 -14.29
N THR A 46 4.35 -33.87 -13.87
CA THR A 46 3.25 -33.46 -14.76
C THR A 46 3.45 -32.02 -15.22
N THR A 47 3.81 -31.11 -14.32
CA THR A 47 4.16 -29.70 -14.63
C THR A 47 5.34 -29.63 -15.61
N LEU A 48 6.38 -30.46 -15.40
CA LEU A 48 7.54 -30.56 -16.29
C LEU A 48 7.16 -30.98 -17.71
N ARG A 49 6.19 -31.90 -17.87
CA ARG A 49 5.68 -32.32 -19.19
C ARG A 49 4.85 -31.24 -19.87
N LYS A 50 4.04 -30.50 -19.11
CA LYS A 50 3.20 -29.41 -19.63
C LYS A 50 4.03 -28.22 -20.10
N ASN A 51 5.17 -27.95 -19.45
CA ASN A 51 6.09 -26.87 -19.82
C ASN A 51 7.49 -27.43 -20.15
N PRO A 52 7.73 -27.89 -21.39
CA PRO A 52 9.03 -28.40 -21.82
C PRO A 52 10.19 -27.41 -21.71
N GLY A 53 9.91 -26.10 -21.58
CA GLY A 53 10.96 -25.10 -21.33
C GLY A 53 11.67 -25.30 -19.99
N LEU A 54 11.03 -25.97 -19.03
CA LEU A 54 11.64 -26.37 -17.77
C LEU A 54 12.72 -27.45 -17.95
N LEU A 55 12.65 -28.26 -19.01
CA LEU A 55 13.70 -29.26 -19.35
C LEU A 55 14.99 -28.60 -19.88
N GLU A 56 14.95 -27.32 -20.22
CA GLU A 56 16.14 -26.56 -20.63
C GLU A 56 16.83 -25.88 -19.43
N CYS A 57 16.26 -26.01 -18.23
CA CYS A 57 16.78 -25.43 -17.01
C CYS A 57 17.68 -26.40 -16.25
N ASP A 58 18.50 -25.86 -15.35
CA ASP A 58 19.27 -26.65 -14.39
C ASP A 58 18.36 -27.56 -13.52
N PRO A 59 18.52 -28.90 -13.56
CA PRO A 59 17.68 -29.83 -12.80
C PRO A 59 17.63 -29.55 -11.29
N ASN A 60 18.73 -29.08 -10.71
CA ASN A 60 18.78 -28.73 -9.29
C ASN A 60 17.93 -27.50 -8.95
N SER A 61 17.84 -26.53 -9.87
CA SER A 61 16.93 -25.39 -9.70
C SER A 61 15.46 -25.81 -9.74
N PHE A 62 15.10 -26.80 -10.55
CA PHE A 62 13.76 -27.39 -10.56
C PHE A 62 13.43 -28.04 -9.21
N LEU A 63 14.30 -28.91 -8.70
CA LEU A 63 14.11 -29.52 -7.38
C LEU A 63 13.98 -28.45 -6.28
N GLY A 64 14.86 -27.45 -6.28
CA GLY A 64 14.82 -26.37 -5.30
C GLY A 64 13.50 -25.58 -5.33
N ALA A 65 12.94 -25.32 -6.51
CA ALA A 65 11.65 -24.66 -6.64
C ALA A 65 10.48 -25.55 -6.14
N VAL A 66 10.53 -26.85 -6.42
CA VAL A 66 9.56 -27.84 -5.88
C VAL A 66 9.61 -27.91 -4.35
N MET A 67 10.81 -27.89 -3.77
CA MET A 67 10.99 -27.87 -2.31
C MET A 67 10.43 -26.57 -1.69
N GLN A 68 10.68 -25.41 -2.30
CA GLN A 68 10.11 -24.14 -1.83
C GLN A 68 8.57 -24.15 -1.86
N ALA A 69 7.96 -24.64 -2.95
CA ALA A 69 6.51 -24.77 -3.04
C ALA A 69 5.95 -25.73 -1.98
N SER A 70 6.67 -26.83 -1.73
CA SER A 70 6.32 -27.83 -0.71
C SER A 70 6.33 -27.24 0.69
N GLN A 71 7.32 -26.39 1.01
CA GLN A 71 7.41 -25.69 2.31
C GLN A 71 6.25 -24.72 2.55
N LEU A 72 5.66 -24.17 1.49
CA LEU A 72 4.45 -23.33 1.57
C LEU A 72 3.16 -24.15 1.53
N GLY A 73 3.26 -25.49 1.38
CA GLY A 73 2.10 -26.36 1.25
C GLY A 73 1.30 -26.11 -0.03
N PHE A 74 1.98 -25.77 -1.12
CA PHE A 74 1.37 -25.61 -2.43
C PHE A 74 1.63 -26.82 -3.32
N GLU A 75 0.56 -27.26 -3.99
CA GLU A 75 0.66 -28.15 -5.13
C GLU A 75 0.91 -27.32 -6.38
N LEU A 76 1.83 -27.77 -7.23
CA LEU A 76 2.22 -27.10 -8.48
C LEU A 76 1.21 -27.37 -9.60
N ASP A 77 -0.06 -27.10 -9.33
CA ASP A 77 -1.14 -27.14 -10.31
C ASP A 77 -1.48 -25.73 -10.80
N ASP A 78 -1.16 -25.47 -12.08
CA ASP A 78 -1.41 -24.19 -12.74
C ASP A 78 -2.90 -23.79 -12.71
N ASN A 79 -3.83 -24.76 -12.58
CA ASN A 79 -5.27 -24.51 -12.57
C ASN A 79 -5.73 -23.73 -11.33
N LEU A 80 -5.12 -24.01 -10.17
CA LEU A 80 -5.48 -23.33 -8.91
C LEU A 80 -4.84 -21.94 -8.84
N GLY A 81 -3.75 -21.73 -9.57
CA GLY A 81 -3.02 -20.47 -9.62
C GLY A 81 -2.34 -20.10 -8.30
N LEU A 82 -1.97 -21.09 -7.49
CA LEU A 82 -1.31 -20.89 -6.20
C LEU A 82 0.19 -20.58 -6.37
N ALA A 83 0.86 -21.31 -7.25
CA ALA A 83 2.27 -21.10 -7.57
C ALA A 83 2.61 -21.66 -8.96
N TYR A 84 3.65 -21.12 -9.56
CA TYR A 84 4.09 -21.44 -10.92
C TYR A 84 5.59 -21.69 -10.95
N LEU A 85 6.00 -22.66 -11.79
CA LEU A 85 7.41 -22.87 -12.11
C LEU A 85 7.72 -22.20 -13.46
N VAL A 86 8.61 -21.21 -13.44
CA VAL A 86 8.91 -20.41 -14.63
C VAL A 86 10.40 -20.51 -14.97
N PRO A 87 10.76 -20.80 -16.23
CA PRO A 87 12.13 -20.69 -16.71
C PRO A 87 12.60 -19.23 -16.72
N PHE A 88 13.71 -18.96 -16.06
CA PHE A 88 14.40 -17.66 -16.12
C PHE A 88 15.85 -17.83 -16.52
N PHE A 89 16.35 -16.93 -17.36
CA PHE A 89 17.77 -16.88 -17.67
C PHE A 89 18.52 -16.12 -16.57
N ASN A 90 19.42 -16.81 -15.87
CA ASN A 90 20.28 -16.21 -14.86
C ASN A 90 21.57 -15.72 -15.53
N ASN A 91 21.73 -14.39 -15.64
CA ASN A 91 22.90 -13.78 -16.27
C ASN A 91 24.22 -14.09 -15.55
N LYS A 92 24.21 -14.20 -14.21
CA LYS A 92 25.39 -14.49 -13.40
C LYS A 92 25.86 -15.93 -13.59
N ALA A 93 24.93 -16.88 -13.56
CA ALA A 93 25.21 -18.31 -13.76
C ALA A 93 25.27 -18.72 -15.25
N ARG A 94 24.95 -17.80 -16.17
CA ARG A 94 24.86 -17.99 -17.63
C ARG A 94 24.08 -19.23 -18.05
N ARG A 95 23.00 -19.55 -17.33
CA ARG A 95 22.15 -20.71 -17.61
C ARG A 95 20.68 -20.41 -17.31
N LYS A 96 19.77 -21.21 -17.87
CA LYS A 96 18.36 -21.18 -17.47
C LYS A 96 18.19 -21.91 -16.14
N GLU A 97 17.43 -21.31 -15.26
CA GLU A 97 17.04 -21.87 -13.97
C GLU A 97 15.53 -21.79 -13.82
N VAL A 98 14.97 -22.70 -13.03
CA VAL A 98 13.57 -22.67 -12.65
C VAL A 98 13.42 -21.75 -11.44
N GLN A 99 12.46 -20.84 -11.53
CA GLN A 99 12.04 -19.98 -10.43
C GLN A 99 10.62 -20.29 -10.02
N LEU A 100 10.37 -20.27 -8.71
CA LEU A 100 9.04 -20.36 -8.15
C LEU A 100 8.45 -18.95 -8.11
N ILE A 101 7.28 -18.76 -8.72
CA ILE A 101 6.49 -17.53 -8.59
C ILE A 101 5.21 -17.87 -7.84
N ILE A 102 4.94 -17.18 -6.74
CA ILE A 102 3.75 -17.44 -5.92
C ILE A 102 2.59 -16.66 -6.49
N GLY A 103 1.57 -17.33 -7.04
CA GLY A 103 0.38 -16.64 -7.54
C GLY A 103 -0.31 -15.83 -6.45
N TYR A 104 -1.01 -14.75 -6.82
CA TYR A 104 -1.73 -13.93 -5.83
C TYR A 104 -2.77 -14.74 -5.06
N ARG A 105 -3.38 -15.76 -5.69
CA ARG A 105 -4.27 -16.71 -5.01
C ARG A 105 -3.54 -17.54 -3.96
N GLY A 106 -2.28 -17.89 -4.20
CA GLY A 106 -1.40 -18.50 -3.21
C GLY A 106 -1.18 -17.59 -2.00
N LEU A 107 -0.89 -16.31 -2.23
CA LEU A 107 -0.75 -15.34 -1.13
C LEU A 107 -2.06 -15.22 -0.32
N ILE A 108 -3.21 -15.13 -0.99
CA ILE A 108 -4.54 -15.10 -0.33
C ILE A 108 -4.80 -16.40 0.46
N GLU A 109 -4.43 -17.56 -0.10
CA GLU A 109 -4.57 -18.85 0.55
C GLU A 109 -3.74 -18.92 1.84
N LEU A 110 -2.47 -18.50 1.79
CA LEU A 110 -1.63 -18.40 2.99
C LEU A 110 -2.21 -17.40 4.01
N ALA A 111 -2.73 -16.28 3.54
CA ALA A 111 -3.42 -15.30 4.37
C ALA A 111 -4.62 -15.89 5.10
N ARG A 112 -5.43 -16.69 4.43
CA ARG A 112 -6.56 -17.40 5.05
C ARG A 112 -6.11 -18.47 6.03
N ARG A 113 -5.06 -19.23 5.71
CA ARG A 113 -4.47 -20.24 6.61
C ARG A 113 -3.94 -19.65 7.92
N SER A 114 -3.55 -18.37 7.94
CA SER A 114 -3.17 -17.69 9.18
C SER A 114 -4.29 -17.62 10.24
N GLY A 115 -5.55 -17.83 9.83
CA GLY A 115 -6.71 -17.70 10.71
C GLY A 115 -7.01 -16.26 11.12
N LYS A 116 -6.36 -15.26 10.52
CA LYS A 116 -6.58 -13.83 10.81
C LYS A 116 -7.37 -13.10 9.73
N LEU A 117 -7.23 -13.52 8.47
CA LEU A 117 -7.92 -12.92 7.33
C LEU A 117 -9.31 -13.54 7.13
N ARG A 118 -10.36 -12.70 7.20
CA ARG A 118 -11.73 -13.10 6.87
C ARG A 118 -11.99 -13.02 5.37
N ASN A 119 -11.67 -11.88 4.78
CA ASN A 119 -11.94 -11.59 3.38
C ASN A 119 -10.89 -10.66 2.78
N ILE A 120 -10.68 -10.77 1.48
CA ILE A 120 -9.86 -9.84 0.70
C ILE A 120 -10.54 -9.60 -0.64
N SER A 121 -10.65 -8.33 -1.04
CA SER A 121 -11.27 -7.94 -2.30
C SER A 121 -10.56 -6.75 -2.91
N ALA A 122 -10.44 -6.73 -4.23
CA ALA A 122 -9.96 -5.57 -4.98
C ALA A 122 -11.05 -5.03 -5.91
N ARG A 123 -11.04 -3.71 -6.12
CA ARG A 123 -12.02 -2.97 -6.93
C ARG A 123 -11.30 -1.90 -7.75
N MET A 124 -11.70 -1.78 -9.01
CA MET A 124 -11.30 -0.68 -9.89
C MET A 124 -12.09 0.57 -9.51
N VAL A 125 -11.48 1.72 -9.70
CA VAL A 125 -12.11 3.05 -9.59
C VAL A 125 -11.96 3.72 -10.94
N TYR A 126 -13.08 4.12 -11.54
CA TYR A 126 -13.09 4.84 -12.82
C TYR A 126 -13.27 6.36 -12.61
N GLU A 127 -12.87 7.14 -13.61
CA GLU A 127 -12.80 8.60 -13.55
C GLU A 127 -14.08 9.29 -13.05
N ASN A 128 -15.26 8.81 -13.47
CA ASN A 128 -16.53 9.45 -13.12
C ASN A 128 -17.15 8.92 -11.81
N GLU A 129 -16.52 7.95 -11.14
CA GLU A 129 -17.09 7.35 -9.93
C GLU A 129 -16.81 8.21 -8.69
N PRO A 130 -17.82 8.49 -7.85
CA PRO A 130 -17.59 9.12 -6.55
C PRO A 130 -16.61 8.30 -5.71
N PHE A 131 -15.45 8.89 -5.44
CA PHE A 131 -14.35 8.25 -4.74
C PHE A 131 -13.59 9.24 -3.86
N SER A 132 -13.41 8.90 -2.58
CA SER A 132 -12.53 9.61 -1.64
C SER A 132 -11.66 8.61 -0.88
N ILE A 133 -10.43 9.03 -0.57
CA ILE A 133 -9.46 8.26 0.18
C ILE A 133 -8.72 9.20 1.13
N GLU A 134 -8.62 8.80 2.39
CA GLU A 134 -7.96 9.54 3.45
C GLU A 134 -7.00 8.59 4.15
N TYR A 135 -5.74 8.99 4.28
CA TYR A 135 -4.73 8.17 4.95
C TYR A 135 -4.46 8.60 6.40
N GLY A 136 -4.75 9.86 6.76
CA GLY A 136 -4.31 10.60 7.96
C GLY A 136 -3.98 9.80 9.24
N LEU A 137 -4.65 10.09 10.36
CA LEU A 137 -4.55 9.26 11.57
C LEU A 137 -5.68 8.21 11.61
N MET A 138 -6.74 8.47 10.85
CA MET A 138 -7.87 7.58 10.66
C MET A 138 -8.01 7.36 9.16
N GLU A 139 -7.54 6.21 8.70
CA GLU A 139 -7.64 5.82 7.30
C GLU A 139 -9.11 5.53 6.93
N ASP A 140 -9.58 6.10 5.83
CA ASP A 140 -10.92 5.81 5.28
C ASP A 140 -10.90 5.79 3.75
N ILE A 141 -11.78 4.97 3.17
CA ILE A 141 -11.96 4.85 1.72
C ILE A 141 -13.45 4.72 1.40
N LYS A 142 -13.97 5.66 0.61
CA LYS A 142 -15.36 5.66 0.15
C LYS A 142 -15.39 5.53 -1.36
N HIS A 143 -16.10 4.52 -1.86
CA HIS A 143 -16.26 4.30 -3.28
C HIS A 143 -17.71 3.94 -3.61
N THR A 144 -18.36 4.74 -4.46
CA THR A 144 -19.70 4.46 -4.97
C THR A 144 -19.61 4.16 -6.47
N PRO A 145 -19.65 2.88 -6.88
CA PRO A 145 -19.48 2.53 -8.28
C PRO A 145 -20.66 2.99 -9.14
N LEU A 146 -20.38 3.34 -10.38
CA LEU A 146 -21.39 3.69 -11.39
C LEU A 146 -21.56 2.54 -12.39
N PRO A 147 -22.73 2.44 -13.06
CA PRO A 147 -22.90 1.47 -14.12
C PRO A 147 -21.88 1.72 -15.26
N PRO A 148 -21.49 0.69 -16.04
CA PRO A 148 -20.50 0.82 -17.11
C PRO A 148 -20.81 1.92 -18.14
N SER A 149 -22.09 2.23 -18.36
CA SER A 149 -22.54 3.31 -19.24
C SER A 149 -22.27 4.73 -18.71
N LYS A 150 -21.93 4.89 -17.42
CA LYS A 150 -21.75 6.19 -16.76
C LYS A 150 -20.38 6.36 -16.09
N ARG A 151 -19.73 5.26 -15.66
CA ARG A 151 -18.46 5.29 -14.91
C ARG A 151 -17.26 5.86 -15.69
N GLY A 152 -17.36 5.93 -17.02
CA GLY A 152 -16.26 6.32 -17.91
C GLY A 152 -15.40 5.12 -18.33
N SER A 153 -14.50 5.35 -19.28
CA SER A 153 -13.54 4.33 -19.77
C SER A 153 -12.19 4.39 -19.09
N ASN A 154 -11.83 5.56 -18.53
CA ASN A 154 -10.53 5.78 -17.91
C ASN A 154 -10.52 5.27 -16.47
N ILE A 155 -9.43 4.60 -16.11
CA ILE A 155 -9.20 4.06 -14.78
C ILE A 155 -8.48 5.14 -13.97
N LYS A 156 -9.04 5.50 -12.80
CA LYS A 156 -8.42 6.41 -11.82
C LYS A 156 -7.42 5.66 -10.92
N GLY A 157 -7.74 4.40 -10.61
CA GLY A 157 -6.88 3.55 -9.80
C GLY A 157 -7.55 2.24 -9.40
N VAL A 158 -6.92 1.54 -8.46
CA VAL A 158 -7.41 0.28 -7.91
C VAL A 158 -7.13 0.22 -6.42
N TYR A 159 -8.10 -0.20 -5.61
CA TYR A 159 -7.86 -0.50 -4.20
C TYR A 159 -8.06 -1.98 -3.91
N ALA A 160 -7.41 -2.45 -2.85
CA ALA A 160 -7.73 -3.69 -2.16
C ALA A 160 -8.15 -3.40 -0.71
N VAL A 161 -9.07 -4.21 -0.19
CA VAL A 161 -9.46 -4.20 1.23
C VAL A 161 -9.30 -5.60 1.77
N ALA A 162 -8.51 -5.74 2.82
CA ALA A 162 -8.45 -6.90 3.69
C ALA A 162 -9.36 -6.67 4.89
N THR A 163 -10.27 -7.60 5.14
CA THR A 163 -11.08 -7.63 6.36
C THR A 163 -10.59 -8.74 7.25
N MET A 164 -10.23 -8.38 8.47
CA MET A 164 -9.71 -9.29 9.48
C MET A 164 -10.85 -9.96 10.26
N ASN A 165 -10.54 -11.03 11.01
CA ASN A 165 -11.55 -11.74 11.81
C ASN A 165 -12.11 -10.89 12.96
N ASP A 166 -11.35 -9.91 13.46
CA ASP A 166 -11.81 -8.91 14.43
C ASP A 166 -12.63 -7.76 13.81
N ASN A 167 -12.94 -7.83 12.51
CA ASN A 167 -13.61 -6.80 11.70
C ASN A 167 -12.78 -5.55 11.38
N SER A 168 -11.53 -5.46 11.84
CA SER A 168 -10.62 -4.42 11.38
C SER A 168 -10.42 -4.52 9.86
N LYS A 169 -10.24 -3.37 9.22
CA LYS A 169 -10.08 -3.24 7.78
C LYS A 169 -8.77 -2.55 7.51
N ILE A 170 -8.03 -3.11 6.59
CA ILE A 170 -6.79 -2.55 6.09
C ILE A 170 -7.00 -2.43 4.59
N PHE A 171 -6.69 -1.27 4.02
CA PHE A 171 -6.77 -1.09 2.57
C PHE A 171 -5.43 -0.62 2.03
N ASP A 172 -5.30 -0.79 0.72
CA ASP A 172 -4.20 -0.23 -0.04
C ASP A 172 -4.77 0.27 -1.38
N PHE A 173 -4.26 1.38 -1.91
CA PHE A 173 -4.74 1.97 -3.15
C PHE A 173 -3.59 2.43 -4.04
N LEU A 174 -3.64 1.99 -5.30
CA LEU A 174 -2.72 2.39 -6.36
C LEU A 174 -3.43 3.31 -7.34
N TRP A 175 -2.80 4.45 -7.62
CA TRP A 175 -3.18 5.32 -8.73
C TRP A 175 -2.87 4.65 -10.07
N ALA A 176 -3.58 5.06 -11.13
CA ALA A 176 -3.36 4.53 -12.47
C ALA A 176 -1.91 4.77 -12.95
N GLU A 177 -1.31 5.89 -12.58
CA GLU A 177 0.07 6.25 -12.90
C GLU A 177 1.08 5.30 -12.25
N GLU A 178 0.88 4.92 -10.99
CA GLU A 178 1.72 3.94 -10.30
C GLU A 178 1.59 2.55 -10.94
N LEU A 179 0.38 2.18 -11.39
CA LEU A 179 0.15 0.92 -12.10
C LEU A 179 0.86 0.88 -13.46
N ASP A 180 0.92 2.01 -14.16
CA ASP A 180 1.65 2.12 -15.42
C ASP A 180 3.15 1.95 -15.22
N GLU A 181 3.72 2.45 -14.12
CA GLU A 181 5.11 2.21 -13.75
C GLU A 181 5.38 0.73 -13.47
N VAL A 182 4.49 0.06 -12.73
CA VAL A 182 4.58 -1.38 -12.49
C VAL A 182 4.54 -2.14 -13.82
N LYS A 183 3.61 -1.80 -14.71
CA LYS A 183 3.48 -2.40 -16.05
C LYS A 183 4.77 -2.25 -16.84
N LYS A 184 5.34 -1.05 -16.92
CA LYS A 184 6.61 -0.75 -17.62
C LYS A 184 7.81 -1.51 -17.05
N SER A 185 7.86 -1.71 -15.73
CA SER A 185 8.92 -2.47 -15.07
C SER A 185 8.83 -3.99 -15.32
N SER A 186 7.65 -4.49 -15.69
CA SER A 186 7.42 -5.92 -15.88
C SER A 186 8.00 -6.40 -17.21
N LYS A 187 8.65 -7.59 -17.20
CA LYS A 187 9.31 -8.16 -18.40
C LYS A 187 8.39 -8.36 -19.62
N ALA A 188 7.08 -8.42 -19.40
CA ALA A 188 6.08 -8.61 -20.45
C ALA A 188 5.11 -7.42 -20.55
N GLY A 189 5.40 -6.26 -19.95
CA GLY A 189 4.49 -5.11 -19.93
C GLY A 189 4.03 -4.67 -21.30
N ASP A 190 4.96 -4.65 -22.26
CA ASP A 190 4.73 -4.17 -23.63
C ASP A 190 4.30 -5.28 -24.62
N SER A 191 4.24 -6.54 -24.18
CA SER A 191 3.87 -7.63 -25.08
C SER A 191 2.36 -7.65 -25.34
N LYS A 192 1.95 -7.70 -26.60
CA LYS A 192 0.54 -7.83 -27.01
C LYS A 192 -0.13 -9.12 -26.53
N THR A 193 0.67 -10.14 -26.21
CA THR A 193 0.18 -11.42 -25.66
C THR A 193 0.26 -11.46 -24.14
N SER A 194 0.68 -10.36 -23.50
CA SER A 194 0.78 -10.25 -22.06
C SER A 194 -0.61 -10.18 -21.42
N PRO A 195 -0.76 -10.72 -20.19
CA PRO A 195 -1.92 -10.45 -19.37
C PRO A 195 -2.21 -8.97 -19.17
N TRP A 196 -1.20 -8.09 -19.25
CA TRP A 196 -1.41 -6.64 -19.21
C TRP A 196 -2.15 -6.08 -20.43
N ALA A 197 -2.15 -6.79 -21.57
CA ALA A 197 -2.88 -6.40 -22.77
C ALA A 197 -4.24 -7.11 -22.88
N THR A 198 -4.34 -8.37 -22.44
CA THR A 198 -5.56 -9.18 -22.56
C THR A 198 -6.46 -9.16 -21.33
N HIS A 199 -5.92 -8.86 -20.15
CA HIS A 199 -6.59 -8.93 -18.84
C HIS A 199 -6.11 -7.82 -17.89
N GLU A 200 -6.06 -6.58 -18.39
CA GLU A 200 -5.47 -5.43 -17.70
C GLU A 200 -6.04 -5.19 -16.28
N GLU A 201 -7.37 -5.17 -16.12
CA GLU A 201 -8.00 -4.96 -14.81
C GLU A 201 -7.60 -6.03 -13.78
N GLU A 202 -7.49 -7.29 -14.20
CA GLU A 202 -7.08 -8.38 -13.31
C GLU A 202 -5.61 -8.26 -12.91
N MET A 203 -4.76 -7.74 -13.80
CA MET A 203 -3.36 -7.43 -13.49
C MET A 203 -3.24 -6.26 -12.51
N MET A 204 -4.08 -5.23 -12.66
CA MET A 204 -4.12 -4.11 -11.71
C MET A 204 -4.58 -4.58 -10.31
N LYS A 205 -5.66 -5.36 -10.23
CA LYS A 205 -6.14 -5.97 -8.97
C LYS A 205 -5.09 -6.87 -8.32
N LYS A 206 -4.42 -7.71 -9.12
CA LYS A 206 -3.30 -8.56 -8.66
C LYS A 206 -2.21 -7.70 -8.01
N THR A 207 -1.88 -6.58 -8.63
CA THR A 207 -0.78 -5.70 -8.19
C THR A 207 -1.05 -5.09 -6.82
N VAL A 208 -2.23 -4.49 -6.61
CA VAL A 208 -2.56 -3.89 -5.30
C VAL A 208 -2.68 -4.94 -4.20
N ILE A 209 -3.23 -6.13 -4.51
CA ILE A 209 -3.29 -7.23 -3.54
C ILE A 209 -1.86 -7.62 -3.11
N ARG A 210 -0.95 -7.79 -4.06
CA ARG A 210 0.45 -8.14 -3.76
C ARG A 210 1.14 -7.09 -2.91
N ARG A 211 0.94 -5.80 -3.21
CA ARG A 211 1.49 -4.70 -2.42
C ARG A 211 0.96 -4.72 -0.99
N MET A 212 -0.35 -4.85 -0.82
CA MET A 212 -1.00 -4.94 0.50
C MET A 212 -0.49 -6.13 1.33
N MET A 213 -0.28 -7.29 0.69
CA MET A 213 0.22 -8.51 1.37
C MET A 213 1.59 -8.33 2.03
N LYS A 214 2.40 -7.34 1.61
CA LYS A 214 3.69 -7.04 2.24
C LYS A 214 3.54 -6.44 3.64
N TYR A 215 2.48 -5.69 3.86
CA TYR A 215 2.22 -5.00 5.13
C TYR A 215 1.41 -5.85 6.11
N LEU A 216 0.62 -6.81 5.60
CA LEU A 216 -0.33 -7.55 6.44
C LEU A 216 0.30 -8.48 7.48
N SER A 217 1.61 -8.81 7.41
CA SER A 217 2.38 -9.59 8.40
C SER A 217 1.59 -10.68 9.17
N LEU A 218 0.74 -11.45 8.45
CA LEU A 218 -0.26 -12.30 9.12
C LEU A 218 0.40 -13.56 9.70
N SER A 219 1.43 -14.08 9.03
CA SER A 219 2.22 -15.23 9.47
C SER A 219 3.62 -15.25 8.83
N PRO A 220 4.58 -15.99 9.42
CA PRO A 220 5.92 -16.17 8.85
C PRO A 220 5.91 -16.76 7.43
N GLU A 221 4.96 -17.65 7.13
CA GLU A 221 4.82 -18.27 5.81
C GLU A 221 4.47 -17.25 4.72
N ILE A 222 3.64 -16.25 5.05
CA ILE A 222 3.32 -15.17 4.11
C ILE A 222 4.53 -14.29 3.90
N THR A 223 5.20 -13.86 4.97
CA THR A 223 6.44 -13.07 4.84
C THR A 223 7.43 -13.78 3.95
N LYS A 224 7.62 -15.09 4.16
CA LYS A 224 8.48 -15.93 3.33
C LYS A 224 8.00 -16.01 1.88
N ALA A 225 6.70 -16.21 1.65
CA ALA A 225 6.12 -16.29 0.31
C ALA A 225 6.25 -14.96 -0.46
N THR A 226 6.02 -13.82 0.21
CA THR A 226 6.19 -12.48 -0.36
C THR A 226 7.64 -12.27 -0.79
N VAL A 227 8.61 -12.65 0.05
CA VAL A 227 10.03 -12.53 -0.28
C VAL A 227 10.41 -13.44 -1.47
N ILE A 228 9.96 -14.69 -1.48
CA ILE A 228 10.18 -15.62 -2.61
C ILE A 228 9.63 -15.01 -3.91
N ASP A 229 8.43 -14.46 -3.85
CA ASP A 229 7.73 -13.90 -4.99
C ASP A 229 8.42 -12.64 -5.54
N GLU A 230 8.86 -11.72 -4.67
CA GLU A 230 9.62 -10.52 -5.07
C GLU A 230 10.93 -10.87 -5.78
N TYR A 231 11.68 -11.84 -5.23
CA TYR A 231 12.91 -12.31 -5.85
C TYR A 231 12.63 -13.04 -7.17
N GLY A 232 11.57 -13.85 -7.22
CA GLY A 232 11.10 -14.54 -8.43
C GLY A 232 10.74 -13.57 -9.55
N GLU A 233 10.00 -12.49 -9.26
CA GLU A 233 9.69 -11.47 -10.26
C GLU A 233 10.93 -10.69 -10.72
N SER A 234 11.86 -10.43 -9.80
CA SER A 234 13.14 -9.75 -10.09
C SER A 234 14.15 -10.64 -10.82
N GLY A 235 13.86 -11.94 -10.96
CA GLY A 235 14.79 -12.90 -11.57
C GLY A 235 15.99 -13.24 -10.70
N ILE A 236 15.96 -12.91 -9.40
CA ILE A 236 17.01 -13.22 -8.43
C ILE A 236 16.79 -14.64 -7.91
N ASN A 237 17.85 -15.44 -7.86
CA ASN A 237 17.75 -16.83 -7.40
C ASN A 237 17.64 -16.90 -5.87
N THR A 238 16.65 -17.64 -5.37
CA THR A 238 16.35 -17.78 -3.94
C THR A 238 17.12 -18.92 -3.24
N LYS A 239 18.02 -19.64 -3.92
CA LYS A 239 18.75 -20.81 -3.39
C LYS A 239 19.46 -20.54 -2.05
N ASP A 240 19.90 -19.31 -1.80
CA ASP A 240 20.72 -18.98 -0.63
C ASP A 240 19.89 -18.64 0.63
N MET A 241 18.57 -18.46 0.54
CA MET A 241 17.73 -18.10 1.71
C MET A 241 17.33 -19.29 2.59
N PHE A 242 17.48 -20.53 2.10
CA PHE A 242 16.87 -21.71 2.75
C PHE A 242 17.88 -22.62 3.46
N ILE A 243 19.16 -22.26 3.48
CA ILE A 243 20.20 -22.98 4.22
C ILE A 243 20.48 -22.22 5.53
N SER A 244 19.57 -22.34 6.51
CA SER A 244 19.89 -22.20 7.94
C SER A 244 18.66 -22.51 8.79
N SER A 245 18.47 -23.78 9.13
CA SER A 245 17.65 -24.16 10.29
C SER A 245 18.40 -25.08 11.24
N GLU A 246 19.74 -25.00 11.26
CA GLU A 246 20.58 -25.66 12.25
C GLU A 246 21.79 -24.80 12.60
N THR A 247 21.58 -23.64 13.24
CA THR A 247 22.42 -23.13 14.34
C THR A 247 21.89 -21.79 14.85
N GLY A 248 21.53 -21.77 16.14
CA GLY A 248 21.62 -20.65 17.08
C GLY A 248 21.25 -19.24 16.60
N ASN A 249 20.12 -18.75 17.12
CA ASN A 249 19.82 -17.35 17.45
C ASN A 249 20.83 -16.29 16.97
N LYS A 250 20.55 -15.69 15.81
CA LYS A 250 21.00 -14.33 15.48
C LYS A 250 19.84 -13.58 14.87
N THR A 251 19.35 -12.60 15.60
CA THR A 251 18.54 -11.51 15.08
C THR A 251 19.33 -10.84 13.95
N LEU A 252 18.95 -11.09 12.69
CA LEU A 252 19.47 -10.30 11.56
C LEU A 252 18.57 -9.08 11.40
N GLY A 253 19.16 -7.90 11.60
CA GLY A 253 18.52 -6.62 11.38
C GLY A 253 18.02 -6.50 9.95
N MET A 254 16.85 -5.88 9.82
CA MET A 254 16.31 -5.41 8.56
C MET A 254 17.29 -4.40 7.98
N THR A 255 18.04 -4.81 6.95
CA THR A 255 18.59 -3.84 5.99
C THR A 255 17.53 -3.59 4.94
N GLU A 256 17.04 -2.36 4.87
CA GLU A 256 16.19 -1.88 3.78
C GLU A 256 16.80 -2.29 2.43
N PRO A 257 16.02 -2.84 1.48
CA PRO A 257 16.50 -3.06 0.14
C PRO A 257 16.81 -1.70 -0.49
N LYS A 258 18.10 -1.43 -0.73
CA LYS A 258 18.55 -0.29 -1.53
C LYS A 258 17.83 -0.33 -2.88
N ALA A 259 17.21 0.79 -3.24
CA ALA A 259 16.64 1.02 -4.56
C ALA A 259 17.69 0.65 -5.62
N ILE A 260 17.36 -0.30 -6.49
CA ILE A 260 18.16 -0.62 -7.66
C ILE A 260 17.88 0.50 -8.67
N THR A 261 18.69 1.57 -8.62
CA THR A 261 18.83 2.51 -9.72
C THR A 261 19.47 1.78 -10.89
N ASN A 262 18.69 1.45 -11.90
CA ASN A 262 19.22 0.99 -13.17
C ASN A 262 19.85 2.18 -13.91
N ASP A 263 21.14 2.39 -13.66
CA ASP A 263 21.99 3.22 -14.52
C ASP A 263 21.99 2.66 -15.94
N LYS A 264 21.27 3.33 -16.84
CA LYS A 264 21.69 3.59 -18.23
C LYS A 264 20.73 4.57 -18.92
N LYS A 265 21.26 5.79 -19.08
CA LYS A 265 20.92 6.88 -20.00
C LYS A 265 20.35 8.14 -19.33
N VAL A 266 21.25 8.94 -18.77
CA VAL A 266 21.22 10.39 -18.98
C VAL A 266 22.66 10.83 -19.25
N ALA A 267 23.07 10.70 -20.51
CA ALA A 267 24.08 11.61 -21.03
C ALA A 267 23.32 12.84 -21.54
N GLN A 268 23.82 14.02 -21.17
CA GLN A 268 23.34 15.36 -21.50
C GLN A 268 22.24 15.91 -20.58
N LEU A 269 22.71 16.61 -19.54
CA LEU A 269 22.38 18.02 -19.27
C LEU A 269 23.41 18.50 -18.24
N SER A 270 24.54 18.99 -18.76
CA SER A 270 25.48 19.81 -18.01
C SER A 270 24.89 21.20 -17.78
N ASP A 271 25.39 21.83 -16.72
CA ASP A 271 25.30 23.26 -16.41
C ASP A 271 24.09 23.69 -15.58
N TYR A 272 24.24 23.60 -14.25
CA TYR A 272 24.14 24.79 -13.40
C TYR A 272 25.04 24.62 -12.16
N LYS A 273 25.99 25.55 -12.03
CA LYS A 273 26.94 25.69 -10.92
C LYS A 273 26.19 26.04 -9.62
N THR A 274 26.60 25.46 -8.51
CA THR A 274 26.52 26.12 -7.20
C THR A 274 27.87 26.04 -6.52
N GLU A 275 28.29 27.22 -6.05
CA GLU A 275 29.57 27.51 -5.46
C GLU A 275 29.70 26.85 -4.09
N THR A 276 30.90 26.33 -3.84
CA THR A 276 31.42 25.88 -2.56
C THR A 276 31.51 27.01 -1.54
N ALA A 277 31.14 26.72 -0.30
CA ALA A 277 31.82 27.25 0.87
C ALA A 277 31.99 26.11 1.88
N ASN A 278 33.24 25.68 2.01
CA ASN A 278 33.74 24.79 3.05
C ASN A 278 33.56 25.44 4.43
N ASN A 279 33.38 24.61 5.46
CA ASN A 279 34.24 24.63 6.63
C ASN A 279 34.13 23.29 7.38
N GLU A 280 35.20 22.52 7.26
CA GLU A 280 35.64 21.55 8.26
C GLU A 280 35.84 22.27 9.60
N VAL A 281 35.55 21.63 10.74
CA VAL A 281 36.52 21.43 11.85
C VAL A 281 36.02 20.30 12.76
N ASP A 282 36.81 19.24 12.74
CA ASP A 282 37.29 18.38 13.82
C ASP A 282 36.47 18.05 15.08
N ASN A 283 36.36 16.74 15.23
CA ASN A 283 36.04 15.95 16.40
C ASN A 283 37.19 15.94 17.42
N LYS A 284 36.93 16.28 18.68
CA LYS A 284 37.70 15.83 19.86
C LYS A 284 36.75 15.63 21.04
N GLY A 285 36.68 14.39 21.52
CA GLY A 285 35.87 14.02 22.68
C GLY A 285 36.50 14.35 24.02
N THR A 286 35.70 14.28 25.09
CA THR A 286 36.14 13.88 26.44
C THR A 286 34.93 13.38 27.24
N THR A 287 35.16 12.32 28.00
CA THR A 287 34.33 11.62 29.00
C THR A 287 33.99 12.47 30.22
N GLN A 288 32.83 12.25 30.85
CA GLN A 288 32.70 12.00 32.31
C GLN A 288 31.25 11.65 32.75
N GLU A 289 31.17 10.92 33.86
CA GLU A 289 30.06 10.17 34.45
C GLU A 289 29.10 10.97 35.37
N ALA A 290 27.88 10.40 35.51
CA ALA A 290 27.07 10.17 36.73
C ALA A 290 26.18 11.25 37.38
N SER A 291 25.10 10.71 37.98
CA SER A 291 24.15 11.25 39.00
C SER A 291 23.05 12.19 38.48
N ASP A 292 21.76 12.14 38.81
CA ASP A 292 20.96 11.37 39.78
C ASP A 292 19.47 11.43 39.34
N LEU A 293 18.66 10.43 39.74
CA LEU A 293 17.19 10.47 39.74
C LEU A 293 16.68 11.27 40.97
N PRO A 294 15.44 11.81 40.93
CA PRO A 294 14.41 11.13 41.71
C PRO A 294 13.04 11.01 41.01
N LYS A 295 12.30 10.01 41.51
CA LYS A 295 10.89 9.68 41.27
C LYS A 295 9.95 10.46 42.22
N GLU A 296 8.65 10.27 41.97
CA GLU A 296 7.45 10.52 42.82
C GLU A 296 6.78 11.90 42.63
N SER A 297 5.46 12.10 42.66
CA SER A 297 4.24 11.26 42.73
C SER A 297 3.02 12.21 42.69
N GLU A 298 1.91 11.77 42.09
CA GLU A 298 0.48 12.02 42.41
C GLU A 298 -0.14 13.43 42.68
N SER A 299 -1.28 13.61 42.00
CA SER A 299 -2.58 14.16 42.44
C SER A 299 -2.92 15.67 42.44
N ASP A 300 -4.06 15.93 41.77
CA ASP A 300 -5.17 16.85 42.06
C ASP A 300 -4.97 18.37 42.13
N THR A 301 -5.64 19.11 41.23
CA THR A 301 -6.85 19.92 41.50
C THR A 301 -7.02 21.07 40.50
N PHE A 302 -8.28 21.24 40.09
CA PHE A 302 -8.81 22.34 39.30
C PHE A 302 -8.94 23.60 40.17
N THR A 303 -8.35 24.71 39.73
CA THR A 303 -8.79 26.07 40.10
C THR A 303 -8.78 26.98 38.88
N SER A 304 -9.90 27.65 38.71
CA SER A 304 -10.26 28.66 37.73
C SER A 304 -9.49 29.98 37.90
N GLU A 305 -9.03 30.54 36.78
CA GLU A 305 -8.65 31.94 36.44
C GLU A 305 -7.66 31.80 35.26
N ASP A 306 -7.76 32.39 34.08
CA ASP A 306 -8.36 33.64 33.60
C ASP A 306 -8.44 33.49 32.05
N ASN A 307 -9.63 33.50 31.46
CA ASN A 307 -9.80 33.22 30.02
C ASN A 307 -9.54 34.48 29.19
N GLY A 308 -8.31 34.64 28.68
CA GLY A 308 -7.92 35.72 27.77
C GLY A 308 -8.50 35.64 26.34
N TYR A 309 -9.80 35.34 26.20
CA TYR A 309 -10.46 35.14 24.90
C TYR A 309 -11.64 36.09 24.60
N ASP A 310 -12.02 36.96 25.55
CA ASP A 310 -13.15 37.89 25.36
C ASP A 310 -12.83 39.09 24.43
N ASP A 311 -11.56 39.34 24.13
CA ASP A 311 -11.08 40.48 23.33
C ASP A 311 -10.43 40.06 21.99
N ILE A 312 -11.01 39.09 21.26
CA ILE A 312 -10.57 38.83 19.87
C ILE A 312 -11.15 39.94 18.96
N PRO A 313 -10.34 40.80 18.30
CA PRO A 313 -10.84 41.88 17.45
C PRO A 313 -11.49 41.34 16.15
N TRP A 314 -12.58 41.99 15.72
CA TRP A 314 -13.38 41.60 14.54
C TRP A 314 -13.51 42.73 13.49
N ASP A 315 -12.47 43.56 13.33
CA ASP A 315 -12.52 44.83 12.57
C ASP A 315 -13.05 44.73 11.12
N TYR A 316 -13.87 45.72 10.74
CA TYR A 316 -14.32 46.01 9.36
C TYR A 316 -14.60 47.50 9.12
N GLU A 317 -14.23 48.03 7.95
CA GLU A 317 -14.74 49.29 7.38
C GLU A 317 -16.03 49.02 6.57
N GLU A 318 -17.08 49.83 6.80
CA GLU A 318 -18.37 49.73 6.11
C GLU A 318 -18.33 50.37 4.71
N THR A 319 -18.81 49.65 3.69
CA THR A 319 -19.41 50.28 2.51
C THR A 319 -20.67 49.53 2.04
N SER A 320 -21.78 50.29 2.01
CA SER A 320 -23.15 49.93 1.64
C SER A 320 -23.38 49.60 0.16
N ALA A 321 -24.25 48.62 -0.14
CA ALA A 321 -25.50 48.74 -0.93
C ALA A 321 -25.98 47.38 -1.52
N MET A 322 -27.31 47.19 -1.50
CA MET A 322 -28.09 46.00 -1.91
C MET A 322 -28.09 45.71 -3.43
N GLN A 323 -28.24 44.43 -3.84
CA GLN A 323 -29.36 43.95 -4.68
C GLN A 323 -29.34 42.43 -4.98
N THR A 324 -30.54 41.90 -5.09
CA THR A 324 -30.98 40.51 -5.31
C THR A 324 -30.67 39.95 -6.71
N THR A 325 -30.12 38.73 -6.81
CA THR A 325 -30.41 37.72 -7.86
C THR A 325 -29.93 36.32 -7.44
N GLU A 326 -30.70 35.30 -7.84
CA GLU A 326 -30.57 33.86 -7.57
C GLU A 326 -29.54 33.15 -8.50
N PRO A 327 -29.23 31.84 -8.33
CA PRO A 327 -27.91 31.34 -7.97
C PRO A 327 -27.07 30.79 -9.14
N LYS A 328 -25.73 30.82 -9.00
CA LYS A 328 -24.81 30.13 -9.91
C LYS A 328 -23.61 29.53 -9.17
N ALA A 329 -23.51 28.20 -9.30
CA ALA A 329 -22.30 27.36 -9.36
C ALA A 329 -21.16 27.63 -8.36
N ALA A 330 -21.02 26.74 -7.37
CA ALA A 330 -19.82 26.63 -6.55
C ALA A 330 -18.67 25.98 -7.36
N PRO A 331 -17.48 26.61 -7.45
CA PRO A 331 -16.25 25.93 -7.80
C PRO A 331 -15.62 25.26 -6.57
N ALA A 332 -14.75 24.28 -6.85
CA ALA A 332 -14.02 23.38 -5.96
C ALA A 332 -13.52 23.92 -4.61
N VAL A 333 -13.73 23.12 -3.55
CA VAL A 333 -13.09 23.28 -2.23
C VAL A 333 -11.71 22.62 -2.24
N ALA A 334 -10.69 23.46 -2.07
CA ALA A 334 -9.33 23.09 -1.76
C ALA A 334 -9.10 23.20 -0.25
N GLN A 335 -8.69 22.11 0.39
CA GLN A 335 -8.18 22.13 1.76
C GLN A 335 -6.84 22.87 1.79
N ASN A 336 -6.73 23.93 2.59
CA ASN A 336 -5.47 24.42 3.10
C ASN A 336 -5.73 25.23 4.38
N SER A 337 -4.97 24.88 5.41
CA SER A 337 -4.75 25.56 6.70
C SER A 337 -5.04 27.06 6.68
N ALA A 338 -5.86 27.54 7.62
CA ALA A 338 -6.30 28.93 7.72
C ALA A 338 -5.17 29.87 8.14
N THR A 339 -4.29 30.16 7.19
CA THR A 339 -3.49 31.38 7.16
C THR A 339 -4.26 32.38 6.29
N ASN A 340 -4.66 33.52 6.86
CA ASN A 340 -5.41 34.63 6.26
C ASN A 340 -5.58 34.54 4.72
N LYS A 341 -6.64 33.87 4.25
CA LYS A 341 -7.00 33.78 2.83
C LYS A 341 -7.92 34.94 2.47
N LYS A 342 -7.42 35.85 1.62
CA LYS A 342 -8.26 36.74 0.81
C LYS A 342 -8.42 36.10 -0.57
N ASP A 343 -9.62 35.64 -0.90
CA ASP A 343 -9.97 35.19 -2.26
C ASP A 343 -10.42 36.37 -3.13
N ASN A 344 -10.37 36.20 -4.46
CA ASN A 344 -10.55 37.21 -5.53
C ASN A 344 -11.88 38.03 -5.52
N ASN A 345 -12.76 37.82 -4.54
CA ASN A 345 -13.98 38.60 -4.28
C ASN A 345 -13.92 39.41 -2.96
N ASN A 346 -12.74 39.54 -2.33
CA ASN A 346 -12.52 40.24 -1.06
C ASN A 346 -13.34 39.67 0.12
N ILE A 347 -13.63 38.36 0.08
CA ILE A 347 -14.33 37.64 1.15
C ILE A 347 -13.29 37.22 2.19
N GLU A 348 -13.48 37.67 3.43
CA GLU A 348 -12.59 37.33 4.54
C GLU A 348 -13.21 36.23 5.41
N TYR A 349 -12.52 35.11 5.50
CA TYR A 349 -12.86 33.97 6.36
C TYR A 349 -12.32 34.16 7.78
N ILE A 350 -12.90 33.44 8.73
CA ILE A 350 -12.43 33.46 10.11
C ILE A 350 -11.07 32.77 10.26
N THR A 351 -10.27 33.28 11.19
CA THR A 351 -8.99 32.67 11.57
C THR A 351 -9.20 31.44 12.47
N ASP A 352 -8.19 30.59 12.63
CA ASP A 352 -8.25 29.43 13.53
C ASP A 352 -8.59 29.82 14.98
N LYS A 353 -8.10 30.98 15.45
CA LYS A 353 -8.43 31.49 16.79
C LYS A 353 -9.91 31.87 16.92
N GLN A 354 -10.47 32.49 15.88
CA GLN A 354 -11.89 32.86 15.83
C GLN A 354 -12.78 31.62 15.69
N LEU A 355 -12.35 30.63 14.91
CA LEU A 355 -13.02 29.32 14.81
C LEU A 355 -13.02 28.58 16.14
N ALA A 356 -11.90 28.58 16.87
CA ALA A 356 -11.83 27.99 18.20
C ALA A 356 -12.80 28.66 19.18
N PHE A 357 -12.91 29.99 19.13
CA PHE A 357 -13.86 30.75 19.94
C PHE A 357 -15.33 30.43 19.61
N VAL A 358 -15.69 30.40 18.33
CA VAL A 358 -17.05 30.01 17.88
C VAL A 358 -17.39 28.60 18.34
N ASN A 359 -16.47 27.65 18.19
CA ASN A 359 -16.65 26.27 18.67
C ASN A 359 -16.85 26.19 20.18
N GLN A 360 -16.16 27.02 20.95
CA GLN A 360 -16.33 27.10 22.40
C GLN A 360 -17.71 27.64 22.78
N LEU A 361 -18.21 28.67 22.10
CA LEU A 361 -19.56 29.20 22.32
C LEU A 361 -20.65 28.19 21.97
N CYS A 362 -20.51 27.47 20.84
CA CYS A 362 -21.43 26.40 20.48
C CYS A 362 -21.48 25.31 21.56
N LYS A 363 -20.32 24.87 22.06
CA LYS A 363 -20.23 23.89 23.17
C LYS A 363 -20.85 24.40 24.46
N GLN A 364 -20.69 25.67 24.81
CA GLN A 364 -21.35 26.27 25.98
C GLN A 364 -22.87 26.28 25.88
N LYS A 365 -23.41 26.29 24.66
CA LYS A 365 -24.86 26.18 24.37
C LYS A 365 -25.31 24.73 24.12
N GLY A 366 -24.43 23.74 24.36
CA GLY A 366 -24.75 22.32 24.21
C GLY A 366 -24.86 21.86 22.77
N ILE A 367 -24.29 22.59 21.81
CA ILE A 367 -24.30 22.27 20.38
C ILE A 367 -22.97 21.59 20.06
N TYR A 368 -23.04 20.32 19.67
CA TYR A 368 -21.89 19.48 19.34
C TYR A 368 -21.76 19.25 17.83
N GLU A 369 -20.64 18.67 17.40
CA GLU A 369 -20.25 18.51 15.99
C GLU A 369 -21.32 17.80 15.14
N GLU A 370 -22.00 16.81 15.72
CA GLU A 370 -23.09 16.06 15.07
C GLU A 370 -24.33 16.91 14.75
N GLN A 371 -24.56 17.97 15.54
CA GLN A 371 -25.71 18.88 15.41
C GLN A 371 -25.36 20.14 14.60
N MET A 372 -24.08 20.32 14.25
CA MET A 372 -23.57 21.55 13.65
C MET A 372 -24.19 21.84 12.27
N PRO A 373 -24.40 20.85 11.37
CA PRO A 373 -25.04 21.11 10.08
C PRO A 373 -26.49 21.57 10.20
N GLU A 374 -27.28 20.93 11.07
CA GLU A 374 -28.68 21.32 11.33
C GLU A 374 -28.75 22.70 12.01
N PHE A 375 -27.82 22.97 12.92
CA PHE A 375 -27.73 24.25 13.61
C PHE A 375 -27.41 25.39 12.65
N THR A 376 -26.40 25.25 11.79
CA THR A 376 -26.03 26.29 10.82
C THR A 376 -27.10 26.46 9.74
N GLU A 377 -27.78 25.38 9.34
CA GLU A 377 -28.96 25.45 8.47
C GLU A 377 -30.10 26.25 9.12
N SER A 378 -30.34 26.10 10.42
CA SER A 378 -31.37 26.88 11.13
C SER A 378 -31.05 28.38 11.21
N VAL A 379 -29.77 28.75 11.25
CA VAL A 379 -29.32 30.15 11.40
C VAL A 379 -29.16 30.85 10.04
N PHE A 380 -28.70 30.12 9.02
CA PHE A 380 -28.34 30.69 7.71
C PHE A 380 -29.22 30.23 6.54
N GLY A 381 -30.10 29.24 6.76
CA GLY A 381 -30.95 28.65 5.72
C GLY A 381 -30.26 27.58 4.86
N GLU A 382 -29.00 27.28 5.14
CA GLU A 382 -28.21 26.23 4.48
C GLU A 382 -27.16 25.67 5.46
N PRO A 383 -26.78 24.39 5.33
CA PRO A 383 -25.75 23.82 6.19
C PRO A 383 -24.37 24.40 5.83
N ILE A 384 -23.77 25.11 6.78
CA ILE A 384 -22.44 25.73 6.64
C ILE A 384 -21.46 25.03 7.58
N ASN A 385 -20.29 24.66 7.06
CA ASN A 385 -19.18 24.19 7.88
C ASN A 385 -18.54 25.39 8.60
N LEU A 386 -18.33 25.30 9.92
CA LEU A 386 -17.76 26.41 10.70
C LEU A 386 -16.39 26.88 10.17
N ILE A 387 -15.60 25.98 9.58
CA ILE A 387 -14.29 26.31 8.98
C ILE A 387 -14.44 27.26 7.77
N GLU A 388 -15.58 27.21 7.10
CA GLU A 388 -15.89 28.02 5.92
C GLU A 388 -16.68 29.29 6.28
N LEU A 389 -16.81 29.62 7.56
CA LEU A 389 -17.48 30.85 7.97
C LEU A 389 -16.69 32.07 7.51
N THR A 390 -17.37 32.95 6.77
CA THR A 390 -16.91 34.33 6.62
C THR A 390 -16.97 35.04 7.97
N LYS A 391 -16.13 36.06 8.22
CA LYS A 391 -16.20 36.77 9.51
C LYS A 391 -17.58 37.42 9.73
N LYS A 392 -18.29 37.80 8.67
CA LYS A 392 -19.68 38.30 8.74
C LYS A 392 -20.65 37.23 9.25
N GLN A 393 -20.58 36.01 8.71
CA GLN A 393 -21.40 34.89 9.18
C GLN A 393 -21.03 34.49 10.61
N ALA A 394 -19.74 34.47 10.95
CA ALA A 394 -19.30 34.17 12.31
C ALA A 394 -19.83 35.19 13.34
N LYS A 395 -19.86 36.49 13.02
CA LYS A 395 -20.46 37.50 13.90
C LYS A 395 -21.97 37.28 14.09
N ILE A 396 -22.70 37.02 13.01
CA ILE A 396 -24.14 36.69 13.08
C ILE A 396 -24.37 35.47 13.99
N LEU A 397 -23.55 34.43 13.84
CA LEU A 397 -23.63 33.23 14.68
C LEU A 397 -23.33 33.52 16.15
N ILE A 398 -22.30 34.32 16.43
CA ILE A 398 -21.93 34.73 17.79
C ILE A 398 -23.05 35.57 18.42
N ASP A 399 -23.61 36.54 17.70
CA ASP A 399 -24.71 37.38 18.18
C ASP A 399 -25.96 36.54 18.43
N TYR A 400 -26.28 35.57 17.55
CA TYR A 400 -27.34 34.61 17.76
C TYR A 400 -27.12 33.80 19.05
N LEU A 401 -25.95 33.18 19.22
CA LEU A 401 -25.60 32.39 20.40
C LEU A 401 -25.63 33.22 21.69
N LYS A 402 -25.31 34.52 21.63
CA LYS A 402 -25.40 35.44 22.78
C LYS A 402 -26.83 35.89 23.07
N SER A 403 -27.70 35.97 22.04
CA SER A 403 -29.10 36.40 22.18
C SER A 403 -30.04 35.30 22.70
N VAL A 404 -29.69 34.03 22.47
CA VAL A 404 -30.41 32.87 23.01
C VAL A 404 -30.03 32.73 24.50
N VAL A 405 -30.70 33.48 25.36
CA VAL A 405 -30.62 33.38 26.83
C VAL A 405 -31.47 32.22 27.32
#